data_AF-A0A6V7JKS6-F1
#
_entry.id   AF-A0A6V7JKS6-F1
#
_cell.length_a   1.000
_cell.length_b   1.000
_cell.length_c   1.000
_cell.angle_alpha   90.00
_cell.angle_beta   90.00
_cell.angle_gamma   90.00
#
_symmetry.space_group_name_H-M   'P 1'
#
loop_
_entity.id
_entity.type
_entity.pdbx_description
1 polymer ?
#
loop_
_entity_poly.entity_id
_entity_poly.type
_entity_poly.pdbx_seq_one_letter_code
_entity_poly.pdbx_strand_id
1 'polypeptide(L)'
;GIASVLLLLSYGADVNAMADARHDYRTVLHYAILGGDIAVINLLLKQGARLNIGSDYQKPTALDLAILKGDPIIVEMLLEA
;
A
#
# COMPACT_ATOMS: atom_id res chain seq x y z
N GLY A 1 6.53 -9.48 7.83
CA GLY A 1 7.16 -10.16 6.69
C GLY A 1 6.11 -10.90 5.87
N ILE A 2 6.46 -11.32 4.66
CA ILE A 2 5.49 -11.83 3.66
C ILE A 2 4.62 -13.00 4.15
N ALA A 3 5.15 -13.89 4.99
CA ALA A 3 4.40 -15.03 5.53
C ALA A 3 3.19 -14.61 6.38
N SER A 4 3.33 -13.55 7.20
CA SER A 4 2.23 -13.02 8.01
C SER A 4 1.14 -12.39 7.14
N VAL A 5 1.54 -11.72 6.05
CA VAL A 5 0.61 -11.11 5.10
C VAL A 5 -0.20 -12.20 4.39
N LEU A 6 0.45 -13.26 3.91
CA LEU A 6 -0.23 -14.40 3.28
C LEU A 6 -1.21 -15.09 4.23
N LEU A 7 -0.84 -15.26 5.50
CA LEU A 7 -1.73 -15.83 6.51
C LEU A 7 -2.99 -14.97 6.66
N LEU A 8 -2.85 -13.66 6.83
CA LEU A 8 -3.99 -12.75 6.98
C LEU A 8 -4.90 -12.76 5.75
N LEU A 9 -4.33 -12.76 4.54
CA LEU A 9 -5.09 -12.86 3.30
C LEU A 9 -5.85 -14.19 3.20
N SER A 10 -5.28 -15.30 3.66
CA SER A 10 -5.97 -16.61 3.70
C SER A 10 -7.18 -16.64 4.62
N TYR A 11 -7.22 -15.74 5.63
CA TYR A 11 -8.37 -15.53 6.50
C TYR A 11 -9.35 -14.45 5.99
N GLY A 12 -9.14 -13.93 4.77
CA GLY A 12 -10.03 -12.94 4.16
C GLY A 12 -9.78 -11.50 4.61
N ALA A 13 -8.57 -11.17 5.05
CA ALA A 13 -8.21 -9.77 5.30
C ALA A 13 -8.38 -8.93 4.03
N ASP A 14 -8.98 -7.74 4.18
CA ASP A 14 -9.19 -6.82 3.06
C ASP A 14 -7.88 -6.10 2.70
N VAL A 15 -7.38 -6.37 1.49
CA VAL A 15 -6.16 -5.75 0.92
C VAL A 15 -6.30 -4.23 0.75
N ASN A 16 -7.53 -3.72 0.70
CA ASN A 16 -7.87 -2.31 0.52
C ASN A 16 -8.34 -1.64 1.81
N ALA A 17 -8.20 -2.32 2.95
CA ALA A 17 -8.58 -1.75 4.24
C ALA A 17 -7.90 -0.39 4.47
N MET A 18 -8.68 0.54 5.01
CA MET A 18 -8.26 1.91 5.29
C MET A 18 -8.37 2.16 6.79
N ALA A 19 -7.31 2.73 7.36
CA ALA A 19 -7.29 3.08 8.76
C ALA A 19 -8.23 4.27 9.05
N ASP A 20 -8.47 4.52 10.34
CA ASP A 20 -9.29 5.66 10.77
C ASP A 20 -8.53 7.00 10.68
N ALA A 21 -9.23 8.09 11.02
CA ALA A 21 -8.68 9.45 10.99
C ALA A 21 -7.43 9.63 11.88
N ARG A 22 -7.29 8.84 12.96
CA ARG A 22 -6.13 8.93 13.87
C ARG A 22 -4.85 8.46 13.19
N HIS A 23 -4.98 7.72 12.09
CA HIS A 23 -3.89 7.16 11.30
C HIS A 23 -3.87 7.74 9.88
N ASP A 24 -4.39 8.95 9.71
CA ASP A 24 -4.41 9.66 8.44
C ASP A 24 -5.09 8.90 7.29
N TYR A 25 -6.05 8.01 7.59
CA TYR A 25 -6.73 7.21 6.56
C TYR A 25 -5.78 6.41 5.66
N ARG A 26 -4.63 5.98 6.20
CA ARG A 26 -3.67 5.17 5.45
C ARG A 26 -4.27 3.82 5.07
N THR A 27 -4.10 3.44 3.81
CA THR A 27 -4.44 2.07 3.35
C THR A 27 -3.30 1.09 3.63
N VAL A 28 -3.57 -0.20 3.46
CA VAL A 28 -2.55 -1.27 3.56
C VAL A 28 -1.31 -0.94 2.72
N LEU A 29 -1.50 -0.41 1.50
CA LEU A 29 -0.41 -0.07 0.60
C LEU A 29 0.48 1.08 1.12
N HIS A 30 -0.10 2.07 1.81
CA HIS A 30 0.69 3.13 2.44
C HIS A 30 1.66 2.56 3.47
N TYR A 31 1.20 1.62 4.31
CA TYR A 31 2.04 0.97 5.31
C TYR A 31 3.13 0.09 4.69
N ALA A 32 2.80 -0.63 3.60
CA ALA A 32 3.78 -1.45 2.90
C ALA A 32 4.92 -0.59 2.31
N ILE A 33 4.59 0.55 1.70
CA ILE A 33 5.56 1.50 1.14
C ILE A 33 6.45 2.09 2.23
N LEU A 34 5.87 2.52 3.36
CA LEU A 34 6.65 2.99 4.51
C LEU A 34 7.62 1.92 5.00
N GLY A 35 7.17 0.67 5.09
CA GLY A 35 8.01 -0.48 5.45
C GLY A 35 9.12 -0.77 4.44
N GLY A 36 8.91 -0.48 3.16
CA GLY A 36 9.90 -0.66 2.09
C GLY A 36 10.15 -2.10 1.67
N ASP A 37 9.30 -3.04 2.10
CA ASP A 37 9.41 -4.44 1.70
C ASP A 37 8.79 -4.62 0.30
N ILE A 38 9.65 -4.58 -0.72
CA ILE A 38 9.31 -4.74 -2.13
C ILE A 38 8.47 -5.99 -2.38
N ALA A 39 8.78 -7.10 -1.70
CA ALA A 39 8.06 -8.35 -1.90
C ALA A 39 6.63 -8.26 -1.37
N VAL A 40 6.42 -7.58 -0.24
CA VAL A 40 5.08 -7.29 0.29
C VAL A 40 4.32 -6.31 -0.59
N ILE A 41 4.96 -5.24 -1.07
CA ILE A 41 4.32 -4.26 -1.98
C ILE A 41 3.82 -4.97 -3.24
N ASN A 42 4.69 -5.75 -3.91
CA ASN A 42 4.34 -6.50 -5.11
C ASN A 42 3.22 -7.53 -4.85
N LEU A 43 3.26 -8.24 -3.71
CA LEU A 43 2.19 -9.16 -3.33
C LEU A 43 0.84 -8.43 -3.21
N LEU A 44 0.79 -7.29 -2.52
CA LEU A 44 -0.45 -6.53 -2.34
C LEU A 44 -1.00 -6.02 -3.67
N LEU A 45 -0.14 -5.51 -4.56
CA LEU A 45 -0.54 -5.08 -5.90
C LEU A 45 -1.16 -6.25 -6.71
N LYS A 46 -0.52 -7.43 -6.69
CA LYS A 46 -1.05 -8.65 -7.32
C LYS A 46 -2.38 -9.12 -6.74
N GLN A 47 -2.67 -8.77 -5.48
CA GLN A 47 -3.94 -9.09 -4.81
C GLN A 47 -5.00 -8.00 -5.04
N GLY A 48 -4.75 -7.01 -5.89
CA GLY A 48 -5.72 -5.96 -6.25
C GLY A 48 -5.76 -4.79 -5.26
N ALA A 49 -4.63 -4.47 -4.62
CA ALA A 49 -4.49 -3.24 -3.87
C ALA A 49 -4.72 -2.01 -4.78
N ARG A 50 -5.60 -1.12 -4.38
CA ARG A 50 -5.97 0.07 -5.14
C ARG A 50 -4.96 1.18 -4.90
N LEU A 51 -4.47 1.76 -6.00
CA LEU A 51 -3.59 2.92 -5.99
C LEU A 51 -4.35 4.23 -5.77
N ASN A 52 -5.55 4.31 -6.35
CA ASN A 52 -6.36 5.51 -6.31
C ASN A 52 -7.30 5.48 -5.10
N ILE A 53 -7.34 6.58 -4.36
CA ILE A 53 -8.33 6.83 -3.30
C ILE A 53 -9.31 7.88 -3.83
N GLY A 54 -10.56 7.84 -3.38
CA GLY A 54 -11.61 8.75 -3.83
C GLY A 54 -11.19 10.22 -3.81
N SER A 55 -11.84 11.03 -4.66
CA SER A 55 -11.50 12.45 -4.91
C SER A 55 -11.42 13.33 -3.68
N ASP A 56 -12.08 12.94 -2.59
CA ASP A 56 -12.12 13.69 -1.34
C ASP A 56 -10.93 13.37 -0.41
N TYR A 57 -10.01 12.50 -0.84
CA TYR A 57 -8.81 12.14 -0.09
C TYR A 57 -7.78 13.27 -0.16
N GLN A 58 -7.51 13.86 1.00
CA GLN A 58 -6.64 15.04 1.15
C GLN A 58 -5.28 14.71 1.76
N LYS A 59 -4.96 13.42 1.89
CA LYS A 59 -3.71 12.94 2.49
C LYS A 59 -2.76 12.48 1.36
N PRO A 60 -1.46 12.31 1.64
CA PRO A 60 -0.53 11.79 0.64
C PRO A 60 -1.00 10.42 0.16
N THR A 61 -1.01 10.23 -1.16
CA THR A 61 -1.31 8.95 -1.80
C THR A 61 -0.16 7.96 -1.62
N ALA A 62 -0.39 6.70 -2.01
CA ALA A 62 0.65 5.68 -2.03
C ALA A 62 1.84 6.12 -2.90
N LEU A 63 1.57 6.72 -4.06
CA LEU A 63 2.59 7.23 -4.96
C LEU A 63 3.36 8.42 -4.36
N ASP A 64 2.66 9.35 -3.69
CA ASP A 64 3.33 10.47 -3.01
C ASP A 64 4.31 9.98 -1.94
N LEU A 65 3.93 8.94 -1.16
CA LEU A 65 4.83 8.35 -0.18
C LEU A 65 6.04 7.66 -0.81
N ALA A 66 5.86 6.99 -1.95
CA ALA A 66 6.98 6.37 -2.68
C ALA A 66 7.98 7.43 -3.17
N ILE A 67 7.46 8.56 -3.70
CA ILE A 67 8.28 9.70 -4.13
C ILE A 67 9.03 10.31 -2.94
N LEU A 68 8.34 10.57 -1.82
CA LEU A 68 8.96 11.14 -0.61
C LEU A 68 10.03 10.22 0.00
N LYS A 69 9.87 8.91 -0.14
CA LYS A 69 10.87 7.92 0.29
C LYS A 69 12.13 7.96 -0.59
N GLY A 70 12.01 8.46 -1.83
CA GLY A 70 13.11 8.51 -2.79
C GLY A 70 13.53 7.14 -3.31
N ASP A 71 12.62 6.17 -3.31
CA ASP A 71 12.89 4.81 -3.79
C ASP A 71 12.31 4.63 -5.20
N PRO A 72 13.14 4.73 -6.26
CA PRO A 72 12.67 4.67 -7.63
C PRO A 72 12.05 3.31 -7.99
N ILE A 73 12.46 2.22 -7.34
CA ILE A 73 11.93 0.87 -7.60
C ILE A 73 10.46 0.80 -7.16
N ILE A 74 10.15 1.38 -6.00
CA ILE A 74 8.76 1.45 -5.51
C ILE A 74 7.93 2.35 -6.43
N VAL A 75 8.47 3.49 -6.86
CA VAL A 75 7.77 4.39 -7.80
C VAL A 75 7.46 3.67 -9.10
N GLU A 76 8.44 2.99 -9.70
CA GLU A 76 8.26 2.23 -10.94
C GLU A 76 7.20 1.13 -10.79
N MET A 77 7.27 0.33 -9.72
CA MET A 77 6.25 -0.71 -9.46
C MET A 77 4.83 -0.15 -9.36
N LEU A 78 4.65 1.02 -8.73
CA LEU A 78 3.32 1.64 -8.60
C LEU A 78 2.83 2.25 -9.91
N LEU A 79 3.72 2.64 -10.82
CA LEU A 79 3.35 3.16 -12.15
C LEU A 79 3.01 2.04 -13.14
N GLU A 80 3.53 0.83 -12.93
CA GLU A 80 3.28 -0.35 -13.78
C GLU A 80 2.09 -1.21 -13.33
N ALA A 81 1.59 -1.01 -12.11
CA ALA A 81 0.50 -1.79 -11.50
C ALA A 81 -0.90 -1.29 -11.91
#